data_AF-Q2UBR8-F1
#
_entry.id   AF-Q2UBR8-F1
#
_cell.length_a   1.000
_cell.length_b   1.000
_cell.length_c   1.000
_cell.angle_alpha   90.00
_cell.angle_beta   90.00
_cell.angle_gamma   90.00
#
_symmetry.space_group_name_H-M   'P 1'
#
loop_
_entity.id
_entity.type
_entity.pdbx_description
1 polymer ?
#
loop_
_entity_poly.entity_id
_entity_poly.type
_entity_poly.pdbx_seq_one_letter_code
_entity_poly.pdbx_strand_id
1 'polypeptide(L)'
;MINTLALYKDGDTLVTVSYMGIVSAFLLLGFGMAMSIAMNNAFCANLHNSTTALGCISGAYGIGGVISPLFATLMVSHDIRWTYFHTITLAMSVANLLLSSFAFRNYEDNATMVSQRAPDSAIPPMTSNNDHSPSRLQMFKKAIQDRTTILGSLFIFAYQGAEVSVSDWIVSFLISYRGGDSRRVGYVSAGFWAGITLGQFLIVYPAHRIGEKIVVGLLVVGAIGFQLMTWLIPNIIGEAVAVAILGLLLGPLYPCSTAAFAKLLPRSMQLVSLGFISAPGSSGGAVFPFLTGILAQSMGTMVLHPICLVLYAVMIIS
;
A
#
# COMPACT_ATOMS: atom_id res chain seq x y z
N MET A 1 22.52 -20.32 -17.58
CA MET A 1 23.36 -19.89 -16.43
C MET A 1 22.66 -18.71 -15.73
N ILE A 2 21.43 -18.91 -15.22
CA ILE A 2 20.53 -17.85 -14.70
C ILE A 2 20.12 -18.11 -13.22
N ASN A 3 20.51 -19.25 -12.64
CA ASN A 3 19.91 -19.71 -11.37
C ASN A 3 20.64 -19.26 -10.09
N THR A 4 21.67 -18.43 -10.18
CA THR A 4 22.49 -18.08 -9.01
C THR A 4 22.87 -16.61 -9.04
N LEU A 5 22.31 -15.84 -8.11
CA LEU A 5 22.78 -14.49 -7.79
C LEU A 5 23.91 -14.66 -6.77
N ALA A 6 25.16 -14.53 -7.23
CA ALA A 6 26.31 -14.46 -6.35
C ALA A 6 26.43 -13.03 -5.81
N LEU A 7 26.20 -12.84 -4.51
CA LEU A 7 26.54 -11.59 -3.82
C LEU A 7 28.07 -11.55 -3.66
N TYR A 8 28.74 -10.70 -4.43
CA TYR A 8 30.20 -10.55 -4.41
C TYR A 8 30.59 -9.47 -3.41
N LYS A 9 31.48 -9.81 -2.47
CA LYS A 9 32.22 -8.84 -1.67
C LYS A 9 33.68 -9.27 -1.61
N ASP A 10 34.58 -8.39 -2.04
CA ASP A 10 36.04 -8.55 -1.90
C ASP A 10 36.60 -9.90 -2.39
N GLY A 11 36.21 -10.37 -3.58
CA GLY A 11 36.85 -11.55 -4.19
C GLY A 11 36.24 -12.90 -3.80
N ASP A 12 35.50 -12.98 -2.69
CA ASP A 12 34.99 -14.24 -2.14
C ASP A 12 33.44 -14.35 -2.22
N THR A 13 32.97 -15.49 -2.73
CA THR A 13 31.55 -15.85 -2.81
C THR A 13 31.03 -16.19 -1.41
N LEU A 14 30.40 -15.23 -0.72
CA LEU A 14 29.95 -15.41 0.67
C LEU A 14 28.68 -16.28 0.80
N VAL A 15 27.72 -16.20 -0.15
CA VAL A 15 26.51 -17.05 -0.17
C VAL A 15 26.00 -17.19 -1.61
N THR A 16 25.90 -18.41 -2.12
CA THR A 16 25.18 -18.72 -3.35
C THR A 16 23.70 -18.95 -3.02
N VAL A 17 22.92 -17.87 -3.00
CA VAL A 17 21.46 -18.02 -2.83
C VAL A 17 20.87 -18.42 -4.18
N SER A 18 20.24 -19.59 -4.23
CA SER A 18 19.46 -20.01 -5.41
C SER A 18 18.36 -18.99 -5.68
N TYR A 19 18.21 -18.55 -6.94
CA TYR A 19 17.15 -17.63 -7.35
C TYR A 19 15.77 -18.11 -6.90
N MET A 20 15.50 -19.42 -7.00
CA MET A 20 14.25 -20.04 -6.54
C MET A 20 14.07 -19.95 -5.02
N GLY A 21 15.18 -19.95 -4.26
CA GLY A 21 15.16 -19.76 -2.81
C GLY A 21 14.72 -18.35 -2.43
N ILE A 22 15.22 -17.34 -3.16
CA ILE A 22 14.81 -15.93 -2.98
C ILE A 22 13.32 -15.76 -3.28
N VAL A 23 12.86 -16.30 -4.41
CA VAL A 23 11.44 -16.22 -4.82
C VAL A 23 10.53 -16.88 -3.77
N SER A 24 10.90 -18.07 -3.30
CA SER A 24 10.13 -18.80 -2.28
C SER A 24 10.07 -18.03 -0.95
N ALA A 25 11.17 -17.42 -0.54
CA ALA A 25 11.23 -16.61 0.68
C ALA A 25 10.34 -15.36 0.58
N PHE A 26 10.38 -14.63 -0.54
CA PHE A 26 9.51 -13.47 -0.77
C PHE A 26 8.03 -13.84 -0.86
N LEU A 27 7.72 -15.02 -1.43
CA LEU A 27 6.34 -15.54 -1.45
C LEU A 27 5.81 -15.78 -0.04
N LEU A 28 6.60 -16.43 0.82
CA LEU A 28 6.24 -16.66 2.23
C LEU A 28 6.11 -15.35 3.01
N LEU A 29 7.02 -14.39 2.79
CA LEU A 29 6.95 -13.07 3.41
C LEU A 29 5.69 -12.30 2.99
N GLY A 30 5.38 -12.28 1.69
CA GLY A 30 4.18 -11.62 1.16
C GLY A 30 2.90 -12.27 1.70
N PHE A 31 2.84 -13.60 1.75
CA PHE A 31 1.71 -14.32 2.32
C PHE A 31 1.51 -14.01 3.81
N GLY A 32 2.59 -14.01 4.60
CA GLY A 32 2.54 -13.67 6.02
C GLY A 32 2.08 -12.22 6.27
N MET A 33 2.59 -11.26 5.49
CA MET A 33 2.15 -9.86 5.57
C MET A 33 0.67 -9.71 5.22
N ALA A 34 0.19 -10.33 4.13
CA ALA A 34 -1.21 -10.26 3.72
C ALA A 34 -2.15 -10.83 4.79
N MET A 35 -1.80 -11.97 5.39
CA MET A 35 -2.58 -12.59 6.45
C MET A 35 -2.60 -11.71 7.71
N SER A 36 -1.45 -11.15 8.09
CA SER A 36 -1.35 -10.26 9.25
C SER A 36 -2.18 -8.98 9.09
N ILE A 37 -2.13 -8.34 7.91
CA ILE A 37 -2.94 -7.14 7.61
C ILE A 37 -4.43 -7.48 7.67
N ALA A 38 -4.85 -8.58 7.05
CA ALA A 38 -6.25 -9.00 7.05
C ALA A 38 -6.78 -9.29 8.46
N MET A 39 -6.01 -10.04 9.28
CA MET A 39 -6.40 -10.39 10.65
C MET A 39 -6.44 -9.17 11.57
N ASN A 40 -5.45 -8.28 11.49
CA ASN A 40 -5.42 -7.05 12.29
C ASN A 40 -6.60 -6.11 11.94
N ASN A 41 -6.88 -5.94 10.65
CA ASN A 41 -8.02 -5.13 10.20
C ASN A 41 -9.36 -5.74 10.64
N ALA A 42 -9.51 -7.06 10.53
CA ALA A 42 -10.72 -7.75 11.00
C ALA A 42 -10.89 -7.64 12.52
N PHE A 43 -9.81 -7.77 13.28
CA PHE A 43 -9.84 -7.61 14.74
C PHE A 43 -10.26 -6.19 15.14
N CYS A 44 -9.64 -5.17 14.56
CA CYS A 44 -9.97 -3.79 14.91
C CYS A 44 -11.36 -3.37 14.45
N ALA A 45 -11.88 -3.95 13.38
CA ALA A 45 -13.27 -3.72 12.95
C ALA A 45 -14.30 -4.21 13.98
N ASN A 46 -13.97 -5.22 14.79
CA ASN A 46 -14.85 -5.81 15.80
C ASN A 46 -14.73 -5.17 17.19
N LEU A 47 -13.85 -4.18 17.38
CA LEU A 47 -13.74 -3.45 18.64
C LEU A 47 -14.85 -2.41 18.77
N HIS A 48 -15.28 -2.13 20.00
CA HIS A 48 -16.32 -1.13 20.31
C HIS A 48 -16.01 0.27 19.74
N ASN A 49 -14.71 0.62 19.62
CA ASN A 49 -14.21 1.84 19.00
C ASN A 49 -13.47 1.55 17.68
N SER A 50 -14.14 0.87 16.74
CA SER A 50 -13.55 0.38 15.49
C SER A 50 -12.84 1.48 14.69
N THR A 51 -13.45 2.67 14.59
CA THR A 51 -12.86 3.80 13.84
C THR A 51 -11.54 4.28 14.45
N THR A 52 -11.47 4.41 15.77
CA THR A 52 -10.24 4.82 16.47
C THR A 52 -9.17 3.74 16.38
N ALA A 53 -9.55 2.47 16.52
CA ALA A 53 -8.61 1.35 16.44
C ALA A 53 -8.01 1.20 15.04
N LEU A 54 -8.83 1.29 13.98
CA LEU A 54 -8.34 1.30 12.60
C LEU A 54 -7.43 2.51 12.34
N GLY A 55 -7.81 3.70 12.84
CA GLY A 55 -6.97 4.90 12.73
C GLY A 55 -5.61 4.75 13.41
N CYS A 56 -5.54 4.13 14.58
CA CYS A 56 -4.28 3.84 15.28
C CYS A 56 -3.39 2.88 14.48
N ILE A 57 -3.96 1.82 13.90
CA ILE A 57 -3.20 0.87 13.05
C ILE A 57 -2.66 1.57 11.80
N SER A 58 -3.48 2.35 11.10
CA SER A 58 -3.05 3.11 9.92
C SER A 58 -1.99 4.15 10.28
N GLY A 59 -2.12 4.82 11.43
CA GLY A 59 -1.11 5.74 11.95
C GLY A 59 0.22 5.06 12.26
N ALA A 60 0.20 3.89 12.93
CA ALA A 60 1.40 3.12 13.20
C ALA A 60 2.08 2.62 11.90
N TYR A 61 1.28 2.20 10.91
CA TYR A 61 1.77 1.83 9.59
C TYR A 61 2.46 3.01 8.89
N GLY A 62 1.84 4.19 8.90
CA GLY A 62 2.42 5.42 8.35
C GLY A 62 3.75 5.81 9.02
N ILE A 63 3.79 5.76 10.36
CA ILE A 63 5.02 6.01 11.14
C ILE A 63 6.13 5.02 10.76
N GLY A 64 5.80 3.73 10.62
CA GLY A 64 6.73 2.71 10.15
C GLY A 64 7.28 3.00 8.75
N GLY A 65 6.42 3.45 7.83
CA GLY A 65 6.79 3.86 6.48
C GLY A 65 7.72 5.07 6.43
N VAL A 66 7.69 5.97 7.43
CA VAL A 66 8.61 7.10 7.55
C VAL A 66 9.94 6.68 8.21
N ILE A 67 9.87 5.92 9.29
CA ILE A 67 11.06 5.53 10.06
C ILE A 67 11.94 4.56 9.26
N SER A 68 11.34 3.63 8.50
CA SER A 68 12.09 2.58 7.78
C SER A 68 13.08 3.14 6.75
N PRO A 69 12.71 4.02 5.80
CA PRO A 69 13.66 4.63 4.87
C PRO A 69 14.68 5.53 5.57
N LEU A 70 14.30 6.25 6.64
CA LEU A 70 15.25 7.08 7.41
C LEU A 70 16.33 6.21 8.07
N PHE A 71 15.93 5.12 8.70
CA PHE A 71 16.85 4.18 9.33
C PHE A 71 17.76 3.50 8.30
N ALA A 72 17.19 3.10 7.15
CA ALA A 72 17.96 2.56 6.02
C ALA A 72 18.98 3.59 5.49
N THR A 73 18.59 4.86 5.35
CA THR A 73 19.47 5.95 4.89
C THR A 73 20.62 6.18 5.86
N LEU A 74 20.33 6.23 7.16
CA LEU A 74 21.35 6.37 8.19
C LEU A 74 22.36 5.22 8.14
N MET A 75 21.89 3.98 8.02
CA MET A 75 22.78 2.82 7.89
C MET A 75 23.68 2.89 6.66
N VAL A 76 23.13 3.25 5.51
CA VAL A 76 23.92 3.44 4.27
C VAL A 76 24.92 4.58 4.42
N SER A 77 24.57 5.66 5.12
CA SER A 77 25.46 6.81 5.31
C SER A 77 26.69 6.52 6.19
N HIS A 78 26.57 5.54 7.10
CA HIS A 78 27.65 5.09 7.99
C HIS A 78 28.34 3.80 7.48
N ASP A 79 28.14 3.43 6.21
CA ASP A 79 28.73 2.23 5.59
C ASP A 79 28.43 0.92 6.36
N ILE A 80 27.27 0.87 7.03
CA ILE A 80 26.82 -0.30 7.79
C ILE A 80 26.32 -1.37 6.82
N ARG A 81 26.72 -2.63 7.05
CA ARG A 81 26.30 -3.77 6.23
C ARG A 81 24.77 -3.92 6.20
N TRP A 82 24.21 -4.09 5.00
CA TRP A 82 22.76 -4.28 4.78
C TRP A 82 22.13 -5.43 5.57
N THR A 83 22.94 -6.42 5.97
CA THR A 83 22.50 -7.57 6.77
C THR A 83 21.94 -7.13 8.12
N TYR A 84 22.52 -6.09 8.75
CA TYR A 84 22.05 -5.58 10.03
C TYR A 84 20.64 -4.97 9.93
N PHE A 85 20.32 -4.31 8.81
CA PHE A 85 18.97 -3.81 8.56
C PHE A 85 17.95 -4.96 8.61
N HIS A 86 18.23 -6.04 7.87
CA HIS A 86 17.36 -7.22 7.82
C HIS A 86 17.29 -7.95 9.17
N THR A 87 18.40 -8.04 9.91
CA THR A 87 18.41 -8.65 11.26
C THR A 87 17.60 -7.84 12.26
N ILE A 88 17.65 -6.51 12.22
CA ILE A 88 16.85 -5.65 13.10
C ILE A 88 15.36 -5.79 12.77
N THR A 89 14.98 -5.77 11.48
CA THR A 89 13.59 -6.01 11.08
C THR A 89 13.10 -7.39 11.52
N LEU A 90 13.94 -8.42 11.39
CA LEU A 90 13.62 -9.77 11.87
C LEU A 90 13.42 -9.79 13.39
N ALA A 91 14.31 -9.17 14.17
CA ALA A 91 14.20 -9.09 15.62
C ALA A 91 12.91 -8.37 16.04
N MET A 92 12.54 -7.29 15.34
CA MET A 92 11.32 -6.54 15.61
C MET A 92 10.06 -7.35 15.26
N SER A 93 10.08 -8.12 14.17
CA SER A 93 9.00 -9.06 13.82
C SER A 93 8.84 -10.18 14.84
N VAL A 94 9.94 -10.75 15.35
CA VAL A 94 9.92 -11.76 16.41
C VAL A 94 9.38 -11.18 17.71
N ALA A 95 9.83 -9.98 18.10
CA ALA A 95 9.30 -9.29 19.26
C ALA A 95 7.80 -9.01 19.13
N ASN A 96 7.34 -8.56 17.95
CA ASN A 96 5.91 -8.36 17.68
C ASN A 96 5.11 -9.66 17.79
N LEU A 97 5.66 -10.79 17.32
CA LEU A 97 5.03 -12.11 17.45
C LEU A 97 4.91 -12.54 18.92
N LEU A 98 5.96 -12.35 19.72
CA LEU A 98 5.95 -12.67 21.15
C LEU A 98 4.98 -11.77 21.93
N LEU A 99 4.97 -10.47 21.65
CA LEU A 99 4.06 -9.50 22.26
C LEU A 99 2.61 -9.80 21.88
N SER A 100 2.35 -10.13 20.61
CA SER A 100 1.01 -10.53 20.16
C SER A 100 0.58 -11.84 20.83
N SER A 101 1.46 -12.84 20.88
CA SER A 101 1.16 -14.11 21.57
C SER A 101 0.89 -13.91 23.06
N PHE A 102 1.60 -13.00 23.72
CA PHE A 102 1.36 -12.63 25.10
C PHE A 102 0.04 -11.87 25.28
N ALA A 103 -0.23 -10.87 24.43
CA ALA A 103 -1.44 -10.05 24.49
C ALA A 103 -2.72 -10.86 24.25
N PHE A 104 -2.68 -11.81 23.31
CA PHE A 104 -3.81 -12.67 22.97
C PHE A 104 -3.91 -13.94 23.83
N ARG A 105 -2.98 -14.17 24.76
CA ARG A 105 -2.95 -15.39 25.60
C ARG A 105 -4.20 -15.60 26.45
N ASN A 106 -4.86 -14.51 26.86
CA ASN A 106 -6.10 -14.54 27.66
C ASN A 106 -7.33 -14.10 26.85
N TYR A 107 -7.23 -14.09 25.52
CA TYR A 107 -8.31 -13.60 24.66
C TYR A 107 -9.49 -14.57 24.60
N GLU A 108 -9.24 -15.89 24.61
CA GLU A 108 -10.29 -16.94 24.57
C GLU A 108 -11.28 -16.83 25.74
N ASP A 109 -10.78 -16.50 26.94
CA ASP A 109 -11.59 -16.34 28.16
C ASP A 109 -12.48 -15.07 28.12
N ASN A 110 -12.08 -14.06 27.35
CA ASN A 110 -12.82 -12.80 27.18
C ASN A 110 -13.70 -12.78 25.91
N ALA A 111 -13.35 -13.56 24.88
CA ALA A 111 -14.07 -13.63 23.60
C ALA A 111 -15.43 -14.33 23.75
N THR A 112 -15.54 -15.31 24.66
CA THR A 112 -16.82 -15.94 25.03
C THR A 112 -17.81 -14.94 25.65
N MET A 113 -17.33 -13.87 26.30
CA MET A 113 -18.16 -12.82 26.88
C MET A 113 -18.57 -11.72 25.88
N VAL A 114 -17.74 -11.44 24.87
CA VAL A 114 -18.02 -10.40 23.84
C VAL A 114 -18.96 -10.91 22.75
N SER A 115 -18.88 -12.19 22.38
CA SER A 115 -19.77 -12.82 21.39
C SER A 115 -21.25 -12.80 21.80
N GLN A 116 -21.55 -12.70 23.11
CA GLN A 116 -22.92 -12.61 23.64
C GLN A 116 -23.47 -11.18 23.74
N ARG A 117 -22.67 -10.14 23.48
CA ARG A 117 -23.02 -8.74 23.77
C ARG A 117 -23.01 -7.79 22.57
N ALA A 118 -22.76 -8.27 21.35
CA ALA A 118 -22.86 -7.44 20.15
C ALA A 118 -24.34 -7.26 19.76
N PRO A 119 -24.92 -6.05 19.84
CA PRO A 119 -26.24 -5.78 19.25
C PRO A 119 -26.07 -5.65 17.74
N ASP A 120 -26.60 -6.61 16.96
CA ASP A 120 -27.08 -6.60 15.55
C ASP A 120 -26.60 -5.53 14.52
N SER A 121 -25.47 -4.86 14.73
CA SER A 121 -25.08 -3.65 14.01
C SER A 121 -23.57 -3.58 13.77
N ALA A 122 -22.99 -4.67 13.27
CA ALA A 122 -21.82 -4.73 12.40
C ALA A 122 -21.47 -6.21 12.26
N ILE A 123 -21.65 -6.76 11.06
CA ILE A 123 -21.59 -8.20 10.71
C ILE A 123 -22.92 -8.93 11.03
N PRO A 124 -23.82 -9.10 10.05
CA PRO A 124 -24.93 -10.03 10.21
C PRO A 124 -24.40 -11.46 10.36
N PRO A 125 -24.94 -12.28 11.27
CA PRO A 125 -24.57 -13.68 11.40
C PRO A 125 -24.77 -14.41 10.07
N MET A 126 -23.74 -15.17 9.68
CA MET A 126 -23.70 -16.02 8.50
C MET A 126 -24.60 -17.27 8.64
N THR A 127 -25.87 -17.11 8.98
CA THR A 127 -26.89 -18.17 8.87
C THR A 127 -28.27 -17.51 8.86
N SER A 128 -28.77 -17.20 7.66
CA SER A 128 -30.20 -16.97 7.49
C SER A 128 -30.72 -18.05 6.55
N ASN A 129 -31.28 -19.10 7.17
CA ASN A 129 -32.38 -19.85 6.60
C ASN A 129 -33.49 -18.84 6.29
N ASN A 130 -33.66 -18.46 5.02
CA ASN A 130 -34.94 -18.10 4.42
C ASN A 130 -34.81 -17.93 2.90
N ASP A 131 -35.77 -18.52 2.20
CA ASP A 131 -35.70 -19.09 0.86
C ASP A 131 -35.75 -18.10 -0.33
N HIS A 132 -35.33 -16.84 -0.16
CA HIS A 132 -35.42 -15.83 -1.24
C HIS A 132 -34.25 -14.82 -1.32
N SER A 133 -33.10 -15.09 -0.70
CA SER A 133 -31.89 -14.29 -0.93
C SER A 133 -31.14 -14.83 -2.17
N PRO A 134 -30.76 -13.99 -3.16
CA PRO A 134 -29.97 -14.46 -4.29
C PRO A 134 -28.66 -15.05 -3.75
N SER A 135 -28.29 -16.24 -4.22
CA SER A 135 -27.11 -16.96 -3.74
C SER A 135 -25.88 -16.04 -3.71
N ARG A 136 -24.98 -16.18 -2.72
CA ARG A 136 -23.73 -15.40 -2.62
C ARG A 136 -22.97 -15.35 -3.95
N LEU A 137 -23.03 -16.41 -4.73
CA LEU A 137 -22.44 -16.52 -6.06
C LEU A 137 -23.14 -15.64 -7.12
N GLN A 138 -24.46 -15.49 -7.04
CA GLN A 138 -25.26 -14.62 -7.91
C GLN A 138 -25.04 -13.14 -7.57
N MET A 139 -24.90 -12.80 -6.28
CA MET A 139 -24.46 -11.46 -5.86
C MET A 139 -23.02 -11.19 -6.32
N PHE A 140 -22.09 -12.14 -6.17
CA PHE A 140 -20.71 -11.99 -6.68
C PHE A 140 -20.69 -11.80 -8.21
N LYS A 141 -21.46 -12.60 -8.95
CA LYS A 141 -21.57 -12.51 -10.42
C LYS A 141 -22.18 -11.18 -10.87
N LYS A 142 -23.20 -10.69 -10.16
CA LYS A 142 -23.85 -9.41 -10.45
C LYS A 142 -22.98 -8.21 -10.06
N ALA A 143 -22.17 -8.33 -9.00
CA ALA A 143 -21.16 -7.35 -8.63
C ALA A 143 -20.06 -7.24 -9.69
N ILE A 144 -19.57 -8.37 -10.21
CA ILE A 144 -18.56 -8.42 -11.28
C ILE A 144 -19.08 -7.86 -12.62
N GLN A 145 -20.38 -8.01 -12.90
CA GLN A 145 -21.00 -7.45 -14.11
C GLN A 145 -21.36 -5.96 -14.00
N ASP A 146 -21.34 -5.38 -12.80
CA ASP A 146 -21.67 -3.98 -12.65
C ASP A 146 -20.53 -3.10 -13.16
N ARG A 147 -20.87 -2.15 -14.03
CA ARG A 147 -19.89 -1.25 -14.67
C ARG A 147 -19.14 -0.45 -13.60
N THR A 148 -19.81 -0.06 -12.52
CA THR A 148 -19.21 0.68 -11.39
C THR A 148 -18.13 -0.13 -10.69
N THR A 149 -18.35 -1.43 -10.48
CA THR A 149 -17.36 -2.32 -9.85
C THR A 149 -16.14 -2.51 -10.72
N ILE A 150 -16.33 -2.68 -12.04
CA ILE A 150 -15.22 -2.82 -12.99
C ILE A 150 -14.41 -1.52 -13.04
N LEU A 151 -15.06 -0.36 -13.17
CA LEU A 151 -14.38 0.94 -13.18
C LEU A 151 -13.66 1.20 -11.86
N GLY A 152 -14.27 0.90 -10.71
CA GLY A 152 -13.61 1.03 -9.42
C GLY A 152 -12.42 0.10 -9.24
N SER A 153 -12.52 -1.13 -9.75
CA SER A 153 -11.41 -2.09 -9.71
C SER A 153 -10.23 -1.65 -10.59
N LEU A 154 -10.51 -1.08 -11.77
CA LEU A 154 -9.50 -0.48 -12.65
C LEU A 154 -8.85 0.75 -12.01
N PHE A 155 -9.66 1.60 -11.37
CA PHE A 155 -9.19 2.79 -10.66
C PHE A 155 -8.21 2.40 -9.54
N ILE A 156 -8.59 1.45 -8.68
CA ILE A 156 -7.74 1.00 -7.56
C ILE A 156 -6.50 0.26 -8.06
N PHE A 157 -6.61 -0.52 -9.14
CA PHE A 157 -5.47 -1.16 -9.80
C PHE A 157 -4.44 -0.13 -10.30
N ALA A 158 -4.90 0.91 -10.99
CA ALA A 158 -4.05 1.98 -11.51
C ALA A 158 -3.45 2.84 -10.38
N TYR A 159 -4.27 3.18 -9.38
CA TYR A 159 -3.85 3.93 -8.20
C TYR A 159 -2.74 3.22 -7.43
N GLN A 160 -2.98 1.96 -7.03
CA GLN A 160 -2.00 1.19 -6.26
C GLN A 160 -0.73 0.94 -7.08
N GLY A 161 -0.90 0.73 -8.39
CA GLY A 161 0.20 0.64 -9.34
C GLY A 161 1.09 1.88 -9.34
N ALA A 162 0.49 3.07 -9.42
CA ALA A 162 1.21 4.33 -9.47
C ALA A 162 1.89 4.62 -8.13
N GLU A 163 1.18 4.44 -7.02
CA GLU A 163 1.72 4.66 -5.67
C GLU A 163 2.96 3.80 -5.41
N VAL A 164 2.85 2.48 -5.63
CA VAL A 164 3.95 1.55 -5.37
C VAL A 164 5.10 1.73 -6.36
N SER A 165 4.80 2.05 -7.63
CA SER A 165 5.86 2.31 -8.61
C SER A 165 6.66 3.55 -8.23
N VAL A 166 6.00 4.64 -7.82
CA VAL A 166 6.67 5.85 -7.33
C VAL A 166 7.50 5.51 -6.09
N SER A 167 6.94 4.82 -5.09
CA SER A 167 7.69 4.52 -3.86
C SER A 167 8.94 3.68 -4.11
N ASP A 168 8.86 2.69 -5.00
CA ASP A 168 9.94 1.74 -5.25
C ASP A 168 11.04 2.33 -6.13
N TRP A 169 10.68 3.13 -7.13
CA TRP A 169 11.61 3.60 -8.15
C TRP A 169 12.12 5.02 -7.92
N ILE A 170 11.50 5.81 -7.04
CA ILE A 170 11.93 7.20 -6.81
C ILE A 170 13.37 7.28 -6.31
N VAL A 171 13.78 6.39 -5.39
CA VAL A 171 15.17 6.35 -4.89
C VAL A 171 16.14 5.98 -6.00
N SER A 172 15.82 4.93 -6.77
CA SER A 172 16.63 4.47 -7.91
C SER A 172 16.75 5.53 -9.01
N PHE A 173 15.68 6.29 -9.26
CA PHE A 173 15.67 7.41 -10.20
C PHE A 173 16.58 8.55 -9.72
N LEU A 174 16.48 8.97 -8.46
CA LEU A 174 17.33 10.04 -7.92
C LEU A 174 18.82 9.66 -7.94
N ILE A 175 19.17 8.42 -7.61
CA ILE A 175 20.56 7.95 -7.64
C ILE A 175 21.08 7.86 -9.09
N SER A 176 20.37 7.10 -9.94
CA SER A 176 20.90 6.69 -11.25
C SER A 176 20.80 7.78 -12.32
N TYR A 177 19.74 8.60 -12.28
CA TYR A 177 19.48 9.59 -13.33
C TYR A 177 19.98 10.98 -12.97
N ARG A 178 19.95 11.34 -11.67
CA ARG A 178 20.30 12.68 -11.20
C ARG A 178 21.63 12.75 -10.44
N GLY A 179 22.32 11.62 -10.27
CA GLY A 179 23.56 11.56 -9.50
C GLY A 179 23.37 11.97 -8.04
N GLY A 180 22.16 11.79 -7.51
CA GLY A 180 21.85 12.10 -6.12
C GLY A 180 22.70 11.24 -5.18
N ASP A 181 23.28 11.87 -4.17
CA ASP A 181 24.06 11.18 -3.15
C ASP A 181 23.18 10.13 -2.45
N SER A 182 23.60 8.86 -2.48
CA SER A 182 22.95 7.73 -1.80
C SER A 182 22.63 8.01 -0.33
N ARG A 183 23.36 8.95 0.30
CA ARG A 183 23.17 9.38 1.69
C ARG A 183 22.00 10.32 1.92
N ARG A 184 21.44 10.94 0.88
CA ARG A 184 20.34 11.94 1.02
C ARG A 184 19.03 11.53 0.35
N VAL A 185 19.10 10.64 -0.63
CA VAL A 185 17.94 10.22 -1.43
C VAL A 185 16.88 9.44 -0.65
N GLY A 186 17.24 8.74 0.42
CA GLY A 186 16.24 8.02 1.22
C GLY A 186 15.39 8.95 2.11
N TYR A 187 15.82 10.19 2.36
CA TYR A 187 14.94 11.22 2.95
C TYR A 187 13.75 11.55 2.05
N VAL A 188 13.87 11.39 0.73
CA VAL A 188 12.77 11.62 -0.22
C VAL A 188 11.70 10.54 -0.09
N SER A 189 12.09 9.28 0.07
CA SER A 189 11.15 8.18 0.33
C SER A 189 10.45 8.34 1.69
N ALA A 190 11.18 8.78 2.73
CA ALA A 190 10.57 9.13 4.00
C ALA A 190 9.57 10.30 3.88
N GLY A 191 9.91 11.32 3.08
CA GLY A 191 9.02 12.44 2.76
C GLY A 191 7.75 12.01 2.02
N PHE A 192 7.86 11.05 1.09
CA PHE A 192 6.72 10.45 0.39
C PHE A 192 5.75 9.77 1.37
N TRP A 193 6.26 8.89 2.23
CA TRP A 193 5.45 8.18 3.24
C TRP A 193 4.89 9.12 4.31
N ALA A 194 5.65 10.15 4.69
CA ALA A 194 5.19 11.19 5.61
C ALA A 194 4.05 11.99 4.97
N GLY A 195 4.18 12.31 3.68
CA GLY A 195 3.14 12.90 2.85
C GLY A 195 1.88 12.04 2.87
N ILE A 196 1.97 10.76 2.52
CA ILE A 196 0.83 9.81 2.52
C ILE A 196 0.12 9.82 3.87
N THR A 197 0.89 9.68 4.96
CA THR A 197 0.35 9.64 6.32
C THR A 197 -0.36 10.95 6.65
N LEU A 198 0.28 12.09 6.38
CA LEU A 198 -0.29 13.41 6.65
C LEU A 198 -1.54 13.68 5.79
N GLY A 199 -1.56 13.21 4.55
CA GLY A 199 -2.69 13.33 3.63
C GLY A 199 -3.91 12.55 4.13
N GLN A 200 -3.69 11.35 4.66
CA GLN A 200 -4.75 10.55 5.28
C GLN A 200 -5.39 11.25 6.49
N PHE A 201 -4.62 11.96 7.32
CA PHE A 201 -5.18 12.66 8.48
C PHE A 201 -5.76 14.04 8.13
N LEU A 202 -5.07 14.83 7.33
CA LEU A 202 -5.45 16.22 7.07
C LEU A 202 -6.51 16.37 5.98
N ILE A 203 -6.46 15.56 4.92
CA ILE A 203 -7.28 15.78 3.72
C ILE A 203 -8.56 14.95 3.75
N VAL A 204 -8.58 13.79 4.42
CA VAL A 204 -9.79 12.95 4.50
C VAL A 204 -10.95 13.66 5.20
N TYR A 205 -10.68 14.41 6.28
CA TYR A 205 -11.72 15.16 7.00
C TYR A 205 -12.44 16.22 6.13
N PRO A 206 -11.73 17.15 5.45
CA PRO A 206 -12.37 18.09 4.54
C PRO A 206 -12.93 17.41 3.28
N ALA A 207 -12.33 16.30 2.82
CA ALA A 207 -12.81 15.59 1.63
C ALA A 207 -14.27 15.10 1.79
N HIS A 208 -14.62 14.59 2.97
CA HIS A 208 -15.98 14.16 3.26
C HIS A 208 -17.01 15.31 3.28
N ARG A 209 -16.58 16.56 3.47
CA ARG A 209 -17.47 17.74 3.49
C ARG A 209 -17.73 18.33 2.10
N ILE A 210 -16.76 18.25 1.19
CA ILE A 210 -16.81 18.89 -0.14
C ILE A 210 -17.43 17.96 -1.20
N GLY A 211 -17.36 16.65 -0.97
CA GLY A 211 -17.92 15.62 -1.84
C GLY A 211 -16.83 14.75 -2.47
N GLU A 212 -16.91 13.43 -2.25
CA GLU A 212 -15.78 12.53 -2.53
C GLU A 212 -15.37 12.51 -4.01
N LYS A 213 -16.32 12.62 -4.94
CA LYS A 213 -16.03 12.58 -6.40
C LYS A 213 -15.18 13.76 -6.87
N ILE A 214 -15.50 14.98 -6.42
CA ILE A 214 -14.79 16.19 -6.83
C ILE A 214 -13.38 16.19 -6.23
N VAL A 215 -13.27 15.77 -4.98
CA VAL A 215 -11.99 15.70 -4.27
C VAL A 215 -11.06 14.68 -4.92
N VAL A 216 -11.55 13.48 -5.26
CA VAL A 216 -10.74 12.47 -5.98
C VAL A 216 -10.25 13.04 -7.31
N GLY A 217 -11.10 13.67 -8.12
CA GLY A 217 -10.70 14.28 -9.38
C GLY A 217 -9.62 15.36 -9.21
N LEU A 218 -9.79 16.27 -8.23
CA LEU A 218 -8.81 17.31 -7.92
C LEU A 218 -7.47 16.73 -7.45
N LEU A 219 -7.50 15.69 -6.62
CA LEU A 219 -6.29 15.02 -6.14
C LEU A 219 -5.52 14.33 -7.27
N VAL A 220 -6.21 13.67 -8.21
CA VAL A 220 -5.57 13.02 -9.37
C VAL A 220 -4.97 14.06 -10.32
N VAL A 221 -5.68 15.16 -10.60
CA VAL A 221 -5.14 16.26 -11.42
C VAL A 221 -3.93 16.90 -10.73
N GLY A 222 -4.00 17.10 -9.41
CA GLY A 222 -2.87 17.56 -8.61
C GLY A 222 -1.68 16.60 -8.71
N ALA A 223 -1.91 15.30 -8.58
CA ALA A 223 -0.87 14.28 -8.70
C ALA A 223 -0.19 14.31 -10.08
N ILE A 224 -0.95 14.47 -11.17
CA ILE A 224 -0.39 14.66 -12.52
C ILE A 224 0.46 15.93 -12.58
N GLY A 225 -0.03 17.04 -12.01
CA GLY A 225 0.71 18.31 -11.97
C GLY A 225 2.05 18.18 -11.24
N PHE A 226 2.07 17.57 -10.06
CA PHE A 226 3.30 17.37 -9.30
C PHE A 226 4.23 16.33 -9.95
N GLN A 227 3.69 15.29 -10.59
CA GLN A 227 4.47 14.31 -11.36
C GLN A 227 5.12 14.93 -12.61
N LEU A 228 4.45 15.87 -13.27
CA LEU A 228 5.06 16.65 -14.34
C LEU A 228 6.12 17.61 -13.78
N MET A 229 5.88 18.17 -12.61
CA MET A 229 6.82 19.08 -11.96
C MET A 229 8.12 18.36 -11.55
N THR A 230 8.06 17.11 -11.07
CA THR A 230 9.26 16.28 -10.84
C THR A 230 10.00 15.99 -12.15
N TRP A 231 9.26 15.78 -13.24
CA TRP A 231 9.88 15.51 -14.54
C TRP A 231 10.59 16.75 -15.13
N LEU A 232 9.97 17.93 -15.05
CA LEU A 232 10.46 19.16 -15.70
C LEU A 232 11.52 19.91 -14.88
N ILE A 233 11.55 19.76 -13.56
CA ILE A 233 12.47 20.53 -12.70
C ILE A 233 13.70 19.69 -12.33
N PRO A 234 14.90 19.95 -12.89
CA PRO A 234 16.14 19.29 -12.55
C PRO A 234 16.76 19.82 -11.23
N ASN A 235 15.98 19.81 -10.14
CA ASN A 235 16.44 20.16 -8.80
C ASN A 235 16.08 19.05 -7.79
N ILE A 236 17.09 18.48 -7.12
CA ILE A 236 16.93 17.39 -6.13
C ILE A 236 16.01 17.81 -4.96
N ILE A 237 16.13 19.05 -4.48
CA ILE A 237 15.30 19.56 -3.38
C ILE A 237 13.87 19.80 -3.87
N GLY A 238 13.72 20.36 -5.07
CA GLY A 238 12.41 20.59 -5.69
C GLY A 238 11.65 19.27 -5.89
N GLU A 239 12.34 18.22 -6.31
CA GLU A 239 11.76 16.88 -6.41
C GLU A 239 11.41 16.27 -5.07
N ALA A 240 12.29 16.39 -4.06
CA ALA A 240 12.00 15.88 -2.73
C ALA A 240 10.68 16.46 -2.19
N VAL A 241 10.48 17.76 -2.39
CA VAL A 241 9.24 18.47 -2.01
C VAL A 241 8.07 18.03 -2.88
N ALA A 242 8.25 17.97 -4.21
CA ALA A 242 7.17 17.58 -5.11
C ALA A 242 6.72 16.13 -4.89
N VAL A 243 7.63 15.21 -4.57
CA VAL A 243 7.33 13.82 -4.20
C VAL A 243 6.64 13.76 -2.84
N ALA A 244 7.06 14.54 -1.86
CA ALA A 244 6.36 14.61 -0.57
C ALA A 244 4.92 15.10 -0.73
N ILE A 245 4.71 16.13 -1.57
CA ILE A 245 3.37 16.62 -1.90
C ILE A 245 2.58 15.59 -2.73
N LEU A 246 3.22 14.88 -3.65
CA LEU A 246 2.59 13.78 -4.38
C LEU A 246 2.08 12.71 -3.41
N GLY A 247 2.91 12.31 -2.43
CA GLY A 247 2.50 11.41 -1.35
C GLY A 247 1.30 11.96 -0.56
N LEU A 248 1.32 13.27 -0.23
CA LEU A 248 0.20 13.96 0.43
C LEU A 248 -1.11 13.85 -0.36
N LEU A 249 -1.06 13.96 -1.68
CA LEU A 249 -2.24 13.86 -2.55
C LEU A 249 -2.71 12.42 -2.75
N LEU A 250 -1.79 11.46 -2.82
CA LEU A 250 -2.11 10.04 -2.97
C LEU A 250 -2.69 9.44 -1.68
N GLY A 251 -2.21 9.86 -0.51
CA GLY A 251 -2.67 9.33 0.78
C GLY A 251 -4.20 9.26 0.99
N PRO A 252 -4.96 10.36 0.82
CA PRO A 252 -6.42 10.35 0.97
C PRO A 252 -7.15 9.68 -0.20
N LEU A 253 -6.47 9.35 -1.30
CA LEU A 253 -7.11 8.94 -2.54
C LEU A 253 -7.78 7.56 -2.42
N TYR A 254 -7.12 6.60 -1.76
CA TYR A 254 -7.70 5.29 -1.48
C TYR A 254 -8.96 5.36 -0.59
N PRO A 255 -8.96 5.99 0.60
CA PRO A 255 -10.16 6.08 1.44
C PRO A 255 -11.27 6.94 0.81
N CYS A 256 -10.94 8.02 0.11
CA CYS A 256 -11.96 8.84 -0.59
C CYS A 256 -12.62 8.07 -1.73
N SER A 257 -11.84 7.31 -2.50
CA SER A 257 -12.37 6.54 -3.63
C SER A 257 -13.21 5.36 -3.16
N THR A 258 -12.76 4.63 -2.14
CA THR A 258 -13.56 3.55 -1.53
C THR A 258 -14.86 4.07 -0.94
N ALA A 259 -14.86 5.25 -0.29
CA ALA A 259 -16.08 5.91 0.18
C ALA A 259 -17.01 6.34 -0.99
N ALA A 260 -16.46 6.87 -2.08
CA ALA A 260 -17.22 7.23 -3.27
C ALA A 260 -17.89 6.01 -3.93
N PHE A 261 -17.15 4.92 -4.11
CA PHE A 261 -17.67 3.66 -4.65
C PHE A 261 -18.70 3.01 -3.71
N ALA A 262 -18.47 3.06 -2.39
CA ALA A 262 -19.44 2.56 -1.42
C ALA A 262 -20.80 3.26 -1.57
N LYS A 263 -20.83 4.58 -1.79
CA LYS A 263 -22.09 5.33 -2.01
C LYS A 263 -22.81 4.98 -3.32
N LEU A 264 -22.08 4.53 -4.33
CA LEU A 264 -22.63 4.13 -5.64
C LEU A 264 -23.22 2.72 -5.63
N LEU A 265 -22.80 1.87 -4.68
CA LEU A 265 -23.18 0.46 -4.62
C LEU A 265 -24.38 0.22 -3.68
N PRO A 266 -25.28 -0.74 -4.00
CA PRO A 266 -26.38 -1.13 -3.12
C PRO A 266 -25.86 -1.73 -1.81
N ARG A 267 -26.46 -1.35 -0.67
CA ARG A 267 -26.04 -1.78 0.69
C ARG A 267 -25.92 -3.30 0.87
N SER A 268 -26.74 -4.09 0.17
CA SER A 268 -26.70 -5.56 0.22
C SER A 268 -25.46 -6.18 -0.44
N MET A 269 -24.76 -5.44 -1.31
CA MET A 269 -23.62 -5.95 -2.09
C MET A 269 -22.34 -5.13 -1.89
N GLN A 270 -22.38 -4.05 -1.09
CA GLN A 270 -21.25 -3.16 -0.84
C GLN A 270 -20.00 -3.90 -0.38
N LEU A 271 -20.11 -4.78 0.62
CA LEU A 271 -18.95 -5.48 1.19
C LEU A 271 -18.25 -6.38 0.16
N VAL A 272 -19.04 -7.14 -0.61
CA VAL A 272 -18.55 -8.06 -1.64
C VAL A 272 -17.92 -7.29 -2.80
N SER A 273 -18.57 -6.20 -3.23
CA SER A 273 -18.11 -5.39 -4.35
C SER A 273 -16.86 -4.58 -4.00
N LEU A 274 -16.78 -4.01 -2.78
CA LEU A 274 -15.58 -3.33 -2.28
C LEU A 274 -14.41 -4.31 -2.13
N GLY A 275 -14.65 -5.52 -1.63
CA GLY A 275 -13.63 -6.57 -1.57
C GLY A 275 -13.10 -6.93 -2.96
N PHE A 276 -13.99 -7.02 -3.96
CA PHE A 276 -13.60 -7.25 -5.34
C PHE A 276 -12.85 -6.05 -5.96
N ILE A 277 -13.24 -4.81 -5.64
CA ILE A 277 -12.55 -3.59 -6.08
C ILE A 277 -11.14 -3.49 -5.49
N SER A 278 -10.95 -3.86 -4.22
CA SER A 278 -9.66 -3.81 -3.55
C SER A 278 -8.70 -4.92 -3.99
N ALA A 279 -9.21 -6.05 -4.47
CA ALA A 279 -8.36 -7.20 -4.83
C ALA A 279 -7.36 -6.90 -5.97
N PRO A 280 -7.75 -6.24 -7.09
CA PRO A 280 -6.80 -5.83 -8.11
C PRO A 280 -5.75 -4.83 -7.63
N GLY A 281 -6.00 -4.05 -6.58
CA GLY A 281 -5.02 -3.11 -6.04
C GLY A 281 -3.67 -3.78 -5.77
N SER A 282 -3.67 -4.90 -5.04
CA SER A 282 -2.45 -5.65 -4.75
C SER A 282 -1.74 -6.16 -6.01
N SER A 283 -2.50 -6.55 -7.04
CA SER A 283 -1.93 -6.95 -8.33
C SER A 283 -1.30 -5.78 -9.07
N GLY A 284 -1.93 -4.60 -9.06
CA GLY A 284 -1.38 -3.37 -9.64
C GLY A 284 -0.04 -3.00 -9.00
N GLY A 285 0.01 -3.05 -7.66
CA GLY A 285 1.24 -2.78 -6.90
C GLY A 285 2.40 -3.73 -7.22
N ALA A 286 2.17 -4.91 -7.79
CA ALA A 286 3.24 -5.82 -8.21
C ALA A 286 3.60 -5.68 -9.71
N VAL A 287 2.58 -5.51 -10.56
CA VAL A 287 2.73 -5.49 -12.01
C VAL A 287 3.49 -4.26 -12.49
N PHE A 288 3.17 -3.08 -11.97
CA PHE A 288 3.75 -1.82 -12.46
C PHE A 288 5.20 -1.58 -12.03
N PRO A 289 5.63 -1.87 -10.79
CA PRO A 289 7.04 -1.81 -10.43
C PRO A 289 7.87 -2.82 -11.21
N PHE A 290 7.31 -4.01 -11.49
CA PHE A 290 7.97 -5.02 -12.31
C PHE A 290 8.15 -4.57 -13.77
N LEU A 291 7.09 -4.03 -14.38
CA LEU A 291 7.14 -3.42 -15.72
C LEU A 291 8.19 -2.30 -15.77
N THR A 292 8.17 -1.42 -14.77
CA THR A 292 9.15 -0.33 -14.64
C THR A 292 10.56 -0.89 -14.55
N GLY A 293 10.78 -2.02 -13.86
CA GLY A 293 12.09 -2.66 -13.78
C GLY A 293 12.60 -3.24 -15.09
N ILE A 294 11.74 -3.89 -15.87
CA ILE A 294 12.10 -4.37 -17.21
C ILE A 294 12.45 -3.20 -18.12
N LEU A 295 11.63 -2.15 -18.10
CA LEU A 295 11.83 -0.96 -18.94
C LEU A 295 13.03 -0.12 -18.49
N ALA A 296 13.33 -0.08 -17.19
CA ALA A 296 14.49 0.62 -16.66
C ALA A 296 15.81 0.01 -17.15
N GLN A 297 15.84 -1.30 -17.44
CA GLN A 297 17.04 -1.96 -17.99
C GLN A 297 17.33 -1.54 -19.44
N SER A 298 16.31 -1.21 -20.24
CA SER A 298 16.46 -0.89 -21.66
C SER A 298 16.48 0.61 -21.96
N MET A 299 15.71 1.41 -21.23
CA MET A 299 15.50 2.85 -21.51
C MET A 299 15.90 3.76 -20.33
N GLY A 300 16.45 3.19 -19.26
CA GLY A 300 16.83 3.92 -18.04
C GLY A 300 15.65 4.24 -17.12
N THR A 301 15.94 4.75 -15.92
CA THR A 301 14.93 5.06 -14.88
C THR A 301 13.98 6.21 -15.23
N MET A 302 14.18 6.88 -16.37
CA MET A 302 13.27 7.89 -16.94
C MET A 302 11.86 7.34 -17.24
N VAL A 303 11.71 6.02 -17.40
CA VAL A 303 10.42 5.38 -17.74
C VAL A 303 9.40 5.41 -16.59
N LEU A 304 9.83 5.71 -15.36
CA LEU A 304 8.94 5.84 -14.21
C LEU A 304 7.81 6.86 -14.44
N HIS A 305 8.17 8.03 -14.98
CA HIS A 305 7.25 9.15 -15.15
C HIS A 305 6.13 8.87 -16.17
N PRO A 306 6.41 8.40 -17.40
CA PRO A 306 5.35 8.08 -18.35
C PRO A 306 4.44 6.95 -17.87
N ILE A 307 4.95 5.94 -17.16
CA ILE A 307 4.11 4.89 -16.56
C ILE A 307 3.12 5.50 -15.56
N CYS A 308 3.60 6.35 -14.64
CA CYS A 308 2.74 6.99 -13.66
C CYS A 308 1.71 7.91 -14.31
N LEU A 309 2.07 8.66 -15.36
CA LEU A 309 1.14 9.51 -16.10
C LEU A 309 0.05 8.71 -16.82
N VAL A 310 0.40 7.58 -17.43
CA VAL A 310 -0.58 6.68 -18.05
C VAL A 310 -1.54 6.13 -16.98
N LEU A 311 -1.03 5.78 -15.80
CA LEU A 311 -1.87 5.29 -14.70
C LEU A 311 -2.81 6.37 -14.17
N TYR A 312 -2.34 7.59 -13.99
CA TYR A 312 -3.20 8.71 -13.59
C TYR A 312 -4.23 9.06 -14.67
N ALA A 313 -3.89 8.93 -15.96
CA ALA A 313 -4.85 9.09 -17.04
C ALA A 313 -5.95 8.01 -17.00
N VAL A 314 -5.59 6.75 -16.74
CA VAL A 314 -6.55 5.66 -16.54
C VAL A 314 -7.48 5.98 -15.37
N MET A 315 -6.97 6.52 -14.27
CA MET A 315 -7.75 6.90 -13.10
C MET A 315 -8.75 8.05 -13.37
N ILE A 316 -8.44 8.96 -14.29
CA ILE A 316 -9.39 10.02 -14.70
C ILE A 316 -10.52 9.44 -15.57
N ILE A 317 -10.22 8.42 -16.37
CA ILE A 317 -11.17 7.82 -17.31
C ILE A 317 -12.14 6.86 -16.62
N SER A 318 -11.68 6.17 -15.57
CA SER A 318 -12.46 5.24 -14.74
C SER A 318 -13.36 5.95 -13.73
#